data_AF-A0A9E2B7L2-F1
#
_entry.id   AF-A0A9E2B7L2-F1
#
_cell.length_a   1.000
_cell.length_b   1.000
_cell.length_c   1.000
_cell.angle_alpha   90.00
_cell.angle_beta   90.00
_cell.angle_gamma   90.00
#
_symmetry.space_group_name_H-M   'P 1'
#
loop_
_entity.id
_entity.type
_entity.pdbx_description
1 polymer ?
#
loop_
_entity_poly.entity_id
_entity_poly.type
_entity_poly.pdbx_seq_one_letter_code
_entity_poly.pdbx_strand_id
1 'polypeptide(L)'
;MASREHSEGITMSGGGLYSLATVGAKHVIDAATPLVLDAINGLSQESISSGFTFSDMGTADAGTSLSMVAAAIDAVSTRVPNAPISIVYSDQPRNDFNALIANVYGLGPFETYLDRRDNIFPLVSGTTFYKQIVPAATLDIGFSATAMHWL
;
A
#
# COMPACT_ATOMS: atom_id res chain seq x y z
N MET A 1 38.47 -16.35 -7.01
CA MET A 1 37.44 -15.30 -6.86
C MET A 1 36.19 -15.82 -7.56
N ALA A 2 35.23 -16.35 -6.80
CA ALA A 2 33.98 -16.86 -7.36
C ALA A 2 33.00 -15.69 -7.52
N SER A 3 32.44 -15.53 -8.71
CA SER A 3 31.40 -14.56 -9.02
C SER A 3 30.15 -14.91 -8.21
N ARG A 4 29.67 -13.96 -7.39
CA ARG A 4 28.34 -14.01 -6.80
C ARG A 4 27.35 -13.71 -7.92
N GLU A 5 26.75 -14.73 -8.50
CA GLU A 5 25.46 -14.57 -9.16
C GLU A 5 24.43 -14.29 -8.07
N HIS A 6 24.19 -13.00 -7.84
CA HIS A 6 23.02 -12.54 -7.11
C HIS A 6 21.84 -12.79 -8.05
N SER A 7 20.80 -13.48 -7.57
CA SER A 7 19.52 -13.63 -8.26
C SER A 7 19.11 -12.28 -8.84
N GLU A 8 19.22 -12.13 -10.16
CA GLU A 8 18.83 -10.90 -10.84
C GLU A 8 17.34 -10.70 -10.58
N GLY A 9 17.03 -9.56 -9.96
CA GLY A 9 15.71 -9.26 -9.43
C GLY A 9 14.64 -9.43 -10.50
N ILE A 10 13.68 -10.32 -10.20
CA ILE A 10 12.41 -10.41 -10.90
C ILE A 10 11.76 -9.02 -10.73
N THR A 11 11.91 -8.19 -11.76
CA THR A 11 11.26 -6.90 -11.82
C THR A 11 9.83 -7.21 -12.22
N MET A 12 8.89 -6.89 -11.32
CA MET A 12 7.47 -7.04 -11.58
C MET A 12 7.14 -6.21 -12.83
N SER A 13 6.55 -6.86 -13.83
CA SER A 13 6.36 -6.36 -15.20
C SER A 13 6.01 -4.87 -15.27
N GLY A 14 6.84 -4.09 -15.97
CA GLY A 14 6.60 -2.66 -16.19
C GLY A 14 5.30 -2.39 -16.96
N GLY A 15 4.74 -1.20 -16.77
CA GLY A 15 3.54 -0.74 -17.49
C GLY A 15 2.20 -1.08 -16.83
N GLY A 16 2.17 -1.36 -15.53
CA GLY A 16 0.91 -1.52 -14.77
C GLY A 16 0.15 -2.82 -15.05
N LEU A 17 0.84 -3.82 -15.59
CA LEU A 17 0.27 -5.13 -15.93
C LEU A 17 0.33 -6.13 -14.77
N TYR A 18 1.06 -5.82 -13.69
CA TYR A 18 1.28 -6.77 -12.61
C TYR A 18 -0.03 -7.16 -11.96
N SER A 19 -0.83 -6.17 -11.54
CA SER A 19 -2.11 -6.44 -10.89
C SER A 19 -3.12 -7.19 -11.76
N LEU A 20 -3.02 -7.07 -13.08
CA LEU A 20 -3.85 -7.84 -14.02
C LEU A 20 -3.37 -9.28 -14.19
N ALA A 21 -2.07 -9.53 -14.03
CA ALA A 21 -1.47 -10.84 -14.14
C ALA A 21 -1.51 -11.65 -12.82
N THR A 22 -1.74 -11.01 -11.67
CA THR A 22 -1.67 -11.66 -10.34
C THR A 22 -2.98 -11.63 -9.55
N VAL A 23 -4.03 -12.21 -10.13
CA VAL A 23 -5.34 -12.39 -9.47
C VAL A 23 -5.22 -13.14 -8.13
N GLY A 24 -4.28 -14.08 -8.01
CA GLY A 24 -4.01 -14.79 -6.76
C GLY A 24 -3.59 -13.87 -5.59
N ALA A 25 -2.75 -12.87 -5.86
CA ALA A 25 -2.35 -11.88 -4.85
C ALA A 25 -3.55 -11.05 -4.40
N LYS A 26 -4.41 -10.63 -5.35
CA LYS A 26 -5.64 -9.91 -5.04
C LYS A 26 -6.59 -10.73 -4.16
N HIS A 27 -6.80 -12.01 -4.45
CA HIS A 27 -7.63 -12.86 -3.59
C HIS A 27 -7.11 -12.96 -2.15
N VAL A 28 -5.79 -13.06 -1.97
CA VAL A 28 -5.17 -13.10 -0.63
C VAL A 28 -5.39 -11.79 0.10
N ILE A 29 -5.20 -10.64 -0.56
CA ILE A 29 -5.41 -9.31 0.02
C ILE A 29 -6.88 -9.10 0.38
N ASP A 30 -7.81 -9.45 -0.52
CA ASP A 30 -9.24 -9.33 -0.27
C ASP A 30 -9.66 -10.20 0.93
N ALA A 31 -9.14 -11.43 1.03
CA ALA A 31 -9.40 -12.32 2.16
C ALA A 31 -8.79 -11.80 3.49
N ALA A 32 -7.70 -11.04 3.43
CA ALA A 32 -7.05 -10.44 4.60
C ALA A 32 -7.64 -9.07 5.00
N THR A 33 -8.42 -8.44 4.13
CA THR A 33 -9.00 -7.11 4.36
C THR A 33 -9.77 -7.00 5.69
N PRO A 34 -10.58 -8.00 6.13
CA PRO A 34 -11.23 -7.94 7.44
C PRO A 34 -10.26 -7.74 8.62
N LEU A 35 -9.05 -8.35 8.56
CA LEU A 35 -8.04 -8.20 9.61
C LEU A 35 -7.51 -6.76 9.70
N VAL A 36 -7.40 -6.08 8.55
CA VAL A 36 -7.00 -4.67 8.49
C VAL A 36 -8.09 -3.79 9.10
N LEU A 37 -9.36 -4.05 8.77
CA LEU A 37 -10.48 -3.29 9.30
C LEU A 37 -10.63 -3.48 10.82
N ASP A 38 -10.45 -4.71 11.31
CA ASP A 38 -10.45 -5.00 12.75
C ASP A 38 -9.32 -4.25 13.48
N ALA A 39 -8.12 -4.22 12.90
CA ALA A 39 -6.99 -3.47 13.47
C ALA A 39 -7.28 -1.96 13.53
N ILE A 40 -7.85 -1.39 12.46
CA ILE A 40 -8.28 0.02 12.42
C ILE A 40 -9.32 0.29 13.49
N ASN A 41 -10.33 -0.57 13.62
CA ASN A 41 -11.41 -0.43 14.61
C ASN A 41 -10.90 -0.53 16.05
N GLY A 42 -9.78 -1.22 16.28
CA GLY A 42 -9.11 -1.31 17.59
C GLY A 42 -8.36 -0.04 18.03
N LEU A 43 -8.04 0.88 17.11
CA LEU A 43 -7.38 2.15 17.45
C LEU A 43 -8.31 3.07 18.24
N SER A 44 -7.80 3.95 19.11
CA SER A 44 -8.65 4.97 19.73
C SER A 44 -8.97 6.08 18.72
N GLN A 45 -10.10 6.77 18.86
CA GLN A 45 -10.37 7.93 17.99
C GLN A 45 -9.35 9.05 18.23
N GLU A 46 -8.88 9.21 19.47
CA GLU A 46 -7.88 10.21 19.83
C GLU A 46 -6.58 10.00 19.06
N SER A 47 -6.10 8.74 18.94
CA SER A 47 -4.82 8.44 18.28
C SER A 47 -4.82 8.79 16.79
N ILE A 48 -5.98 8.72 16.14
CA ILE A 48 -6.12 8.98 14.69
C ILE A 48 -6.76 10.34 14.37
N SER A 49 -7.13 11.11 15.40
CA SER A 49 -7.86 12.38 15.22
C SER A 49 -7.05 13.46 14.51
N SER A 50 -5.73 13.49 14.78
CA SER A 50 -4.79 14.43 14.16
C SER A 50 -4.29 13.98 12.78
N GLY A 51 -4.51 12.71 12.46
CA GLY A 51 -4.12 12.09 11.20
C GLY A 51 -4.01 10.58 11.34
N PHE A 52 -4.09 9.88 10.22
CA PHE A 52 -3.92 8.43 10.14
C PHE A 52 -2.97 8.08 9.01
N THR A 53 -2.00 7.20 9.29
CA THR A 53 -1.02 6.74 8.31
C THR A 53 -1.11 5.23 8.15
N PHE A 54 -1.41 4.82 6.92
CA PHE A 54 -1.42 3.43 6.48
C PHE A 54 -0.22 3.17 5.57
N SER A 55 0.42 2.01 5.65
CA SER A 55 1.44 1.62 4.68
C SER A 55 1.14 0.28 4.02
N ASP A 56 1.26 0.25 2.69
CA ASP A 56 1.28 -0.96 1.87
C ASP A 56 2.73 -1.28 1.47
N MET A 57 3.28 -2.37 2.01
CA MET A 57 4.69 -2.74 1.92
C MET A 57 4.89 -3.91 0.95
N GLY A 58 5.63 -3.67 -0.14
CA GLY A 58 5.71 -4.56 -1.28
C GLY A 58 4.52 -4.39 -2.22
N THR A 59 4.21 -3.13 -2.51
CA THR A 59 2.99 -2.71 -3.20
C THR A 59 2.97 -3.00 -4.70
N ALA A 60 4.12 -3.24 -5.33
CA ALA A 60 4.26 -3.33 -6.79
C ALA A 60 3.60 -2.13 -7.51
N ASP A 61 2.55 -2.35 -8.31
CA ASP A 61 1.80 -1.29 -9.00
C ASP A 61 0.51 -0.86 -8.24
N ALA A 62 0.37 -1.23 -6.97
CA ALA A 62 -0.76 -0.99 -6.05
C ALA A 62 -2.13 -1.54 -6.46
N GLY A 63 -2.34 -1.96 -7.71
CA GLY A 63 -3.68 -2.29 -8.23
C GLY A 63 -4.40 -3.38 -7.45
N THR A 64 -3.67 -4.37 -6.92
CA THR A 64 -4.23 -5.46 -6.11
C THR A 64 -4.67 -5.01 -4.71
N SER A 65 -4.06 -3.95 -4.16
CA SER A 65 -4.33 -3.45 -2.81
C SER A 65 -5.29 -2.26 -2.77
N LEU A 66 -5.59 -1.61 -3.90
CA LEU A 66 -6.45 -0.42 -3.96
C LEU A 66 -7.80 -0.59 -3.27
N SER A 67 -8.48 -1.75 -3.44
CA SER A 67 -9.78 -2.01 -2.80
C SER A 67 -9.69 -2.12 -1.27
N MET A 68 -8.60 -2.69 -0.75
CA MET A 68 -8.35 -2.77 0.68
C MET A 68 -8.00 -1.39 1.26
N VAL A 69 -7.15 -0.62 0.57
CA VAL A 69 -6.80 0.76 0.96
C VAL A 69 -8.06 1.64 0.99
N ALA A 70 -8.91 1.54 -0.02
CA ALA A 70 -10.22 2.17 -0.05
C ALA A 70 -11.07 1.84 1.18
N ALA A 71 -11.20 0.56 1.53
CA ALA A 71 -11.95 0.13 2.70
C ALA A 71 -11.35 0.65 4.02
N ALA A 72 -10.01 0.73 4.11
CA ALA A 72 -9.31 1.31 5.25
C ALA A 72 -9.62 2.82 5.40
N ILE A 73 -9.62 3.57 4.29
CA ILE A 73 -10.00 4.98 4.25
C ILE A 73 -11.44 5.16 4.73
N ASP A 74 -12.38 4.33 4.24
CA ASP A 74 -13.79 4.40 4.60
C ASP A 74 -14.00 4.09 6.10
N ALA A 75 -13.28 3.11 6.64
CA ALA A 75 -13.33 2.75 8.06
C ALA A 75 -12.83 3.88 8.98
N VAL A 76 -11.71 4.52 8.62
CA VAL A 76 -11.19 5.68 9.36
C VAL A 76 -12.16 6.85 9.25
N SER A 77 -12.65 7.15 8.05
CA SER A 77 -13.55 8.28 7.78
C SER A 77 -14.90 8.15 8.50
N THR A 78 -15.42 6.93 8.65
CA THR A 78 -16.65 6.69 9.42
C THR A 78 -16.49 7.08 10.89
N ARG A 79 -15.26 6.95 11.43
CA ARG A 79 -14.96 7.20 12.85
C ARG A 79 -14.48 8.62 13.09
N VAL A 80 -13.67 9.16 12.17
CA VAL A 80 -13.13 10.52 12.21
C VAL A 80 -13.24 11.15 10.81
N PRO A 81 -14.40 11.77 10.48
CA PRO A 81 -14.71 12.23 9.13
C PRO A 81 -13.73 13.21 8.50
N ASN A 82 -12.97 13.96 9.30
CA ASN A 82 -12.06 15.00 8.82
C ASN A 82 -10.57 14.67 9.04
N ALA A 83 -10.25 13.46 9.53
CA ALA A 83 -8.84 13.07 9.73
C ALA A 83 -8.10 13.13 8.38
N PRO A 84 -6.91 13.75 8.30
CA PRO A 84 -6.04 13.62 7.15
C PRO A 84 -5.47 12.20 7.10
N ILE A 85 -5.49 11.57 5.92
CA ILE A 85 -5.08 10.18 5.75
C ILE A 85 -3.88 10.11 4.80
N SER A 86 -2.75 9.61 5.30
CA SER A 86 -1.58 9.33 4.48
C SER A 86 -1.53 7.84 4.11
N ILE A 87 -1.39 7.54 2.81
CA ILE A 87 -1.19 6.17 2.32
C ILE A 87 0.25 6.05 1.80
N VAL A 88 1.10 5.35 2.54
CA VAL A 88 2.52 5.16 2.21
C VAL A 88 2.72 3.85 1.47
N TYR A 89 2.90 3.95 0.16
CA TYR A 89 3.28 2.87 -0.73
C TYR A 89 4.78 2.63 -0.66
N SER A 90 5.21 1.49 -0.14
CA SER A 90 6.63 1.17 -0.03
C SER A 90 7.01 0.00 -0.92
N ASP A 91 8.06 0.17 -1.71
CA ASP A 91 8.65 -0.90 -2.52
C ASP A 91 10.16 -0.66 -2.72
N GLN A 92 10.84 -1.63 -3.35
CA GLN A 92 12.25 -1.49 -3.69
C GLN A 92 12.48 -0.31 -4.66
N PRO A 93 13.68 0.31 -4.66
CA PRO A 93 13.96 1.48 -5.50
C PRO A 93 13.76 1.29 -7.01
N ARG A 94 13.77 0.03 -7.49
CA ARG A 94 13.60 -0.33 -8.89
C ARG A 94 12.15 -0.61 -9.29
N ASN A 95 11.20 -0.48 -8.38
CA ASN A 95 9.79 -0.65 -8.69
C ASN A 95 9.31 0.36 -9.74
N ASP A 96 8.31 -0.01 -10.54
CA ASP A 96 7.67 0.89 -11.49
C ASP A 96 6.67 1.81 -10.77
N PHE A 97 7.19 2.85 -10.12
CA PHE A 97 6.37 3.83 -9.42
C PHE A 97 5.48 4.66 -10.36
N ASN A 98 5.81 4.73 -11.66
CA ASN A 98 4.93 5.40 -12.62
C ASN A 98 3.64 4.61 -12.81
N ALA A 99 3.73 3.28 -12.93
CA ALA A 99 2.56 2.41 -12.98
C ALA A 99 1.74 2.50 -11.69
N LEU A 100 2.39 2.50 -10.52
CA LEU A 100 1.73 2.69 -9.24
C LEU A 100 0.95 4.01 -9.19
N ILE A 101 1.61 5.12 -9.54
CA ILE A 101 0.98 6.45 -9.54
C ILE A 101 -0.20 6.49 -10.52
N ALA A 102 -0.04 5.91 -11.72
CA ALA A 102 -1.13 5.84 -12.69
C ALA A 102 -2.35 5.08 -12.14
N ASN A 103 -2.15 3.96 -11.45
CA ASN A 103 -3.24 3.20 -10.84
C ASN A 103 -3.90 3.95 -9.68
N VAL A 104 -3.10 4.50 -8.76
CA VAL A 104 -3.60 5.25 -7.59
C VAL A 104 -4.43 6.47 -8.02
N TYR A 105 -4.02 7.17 -9.08
CA TYR A 105 -4.72 8.35 -9.58
C TYR A 105 -5.81 8.02 -10.61
N GLY A 106 -6.17 6.74 -10.80
CA GLY A 106 -7.25 6.34 -11.71
C GLY A 106 -6.95 6.60 -13.19
N LEU A 107 -5.67 6.76 -13.55
CA LEU A 107 -5.20 6.87 -14.94
C LEU A 107 -5.00 5.50 -15.60
N GLY A 108 -5.03 4.43 -14.79
CA GLY A 108 -5.00 3.04 -15.21
C GLY A 108 -6.40 2.39 -15.24
N PRO A 109 -6.48 1.04 -15.23
CA PRO A 109 -7.75 0.32 -15.33
C PRO A 109 -8.48 0.18 -13.98
N PHE A 110 -7.97 0.77 -12.89
CA PHE A 110 -8.49 0.60 -11.54
C PHE A 110 -9.20 1.85 -11.05
N GLU A 111 -10.23 1.67 -10.21
CA GLU A 111 -10.89 2.78 -9.52
C GLU A 111 -9.96 3.40 -8.48
N THR A 112 -9.85 4.72 -8.49
CA THR A 112 -9.11 5.48 -7.47
C THR A 112 -9.94 5.63 -6.20
N TYR A 113 -9.28 5.61 -5.05
CA TYR A 113 -9.91 6.02 -3.78
C TYR A 113 -9.83 7.53 -3.54
N LEU A 114 -9.11 8.29 -4.38
CA LEU A 114 -8.93 9.73 -4.19
C LEU A 114 -10.24 10.51 -4.32
N ASP A 115 -11.16 9.99 -5.12
CA ASP A 115 -12.50 10.59 -5.31
C ASP A 115 -13.45 10.28 -4.14
N ARG A 116 -13.06 9.46 -3.16
CA ARG A 116 -13.92 9.12 -2.01
C ARG A 116 -14.13 10.31 -1.08
N ARG A 117 -13.09 11.13 -0.87
CA ARG A 117 -13.13 12.32 0.00
C ARG A 117 -11.87 13.17 -0.12
N ASP A 118 -11.97 14.38 0.39
CA ASP A 118 -10.81 15.25 0.61
C ASP A 118 -9.87 14.74 1.71
N ASN A 119 -8.64 15.26 1.71
CA ASN A 119 -7.58 15.00 2.70
C ASN A 119 -7.00 13.56 2.65
N ILE A 120 -6.91 12.98 1.46
CA ILE A 120 -6.17 11.74 1.22
C ILE A 120 -4.83 12.07 0.54
N PHE A 121 -3.73 11.56 1.09
CA PHE A 121 -2.37 11.88 0.66
C PHE A 121 -1.61 10.59 0.32
N PRO A 122 -1.59 10.15 -0.95
CA PRO A 122 -0.73 9.07 -1.39
C PRO A 122 0.74 9.52 -1.35
N LEU A 123 1.58 8.70 -0.74
CA LEU A 123 3.01 8.91 -0.59
C LEU A 123 3.74 7.66 -1.10
N VAL A 124 4.95 7.86 -1.64
CA VAL A 124 5.79 6.77 -2.13
C VAL A 124 7.09 6.73 -1.33
N SER A 125 7.40 5.55 -0.78
CA SER A 125 8.69 5.20 -0.22
C SER A 125 9.39 4.22 -1.17
N GLY A 126 10.39 4.72 -1.91
CA GLY A 126 11.27 3.89 -2.73
C GLY A 126 12.29 3.07 -1.92
N THR A 127 11.97 2.72 -0.68
CA THR A 127 12.84 2.00 0.24
C THR A 127 12.29 0.60 0.50
N THR A 128 13.17 -0.41 0.39
CA THR A 128 12.81 -1.79 0.78
C THR A 128 12.31 -1.84 2.22
N PHE A 129 11.24 -2.60 2.47
CA PHE A 129 10.67 -2.80 3.79
C PHE A 129 11.57 -3.60 4.76
N TYR A 130 12.72 -4.11 4.30
CA TYR A 130 13.79 -4.60 5.18
C TYR A 130 14.59 -3.48 5.86
N LYS A 131 14.31 -2.22 5.51
CA LYS A 131 14.84 -1.02 6.17
C LYS A 131 13.68 -0.19 6.71
N GLN A 132 14.01 0.82 7.50
CA GLN A 132 13.03 1.78 7.98
C GLN A 132 12.46 2.60 6.81
N ILE A 133 11.15 2.47 6.56
CA ILE A 133 10.45 3.09 5.41
C ILE A 133 9.75 4.41 5.77
N VAL A 134 9.51 4.65 7.06
CA VAL A 134 8.87 5.86 7.60
C VAL A 134 9.55 6.26 8.93
N PRO A 135 9.47 7.54 9.35
CA PRO A 135 10.00 7.96 10.64
C PRO A 135 9.35 7.21 11.82
N ALA A 136 10.06 7.13 12.94
CA ALA A 136 9.55 6.46 14.14
C ALA A 136 8.26 7.13 14.64
N ALA A 137 7.31 6.30 15.11
CA ALA A 137 6.02 6.75 15.66
C ALA A 137 5.15 7.57 14.67
N THR A 138 5.25 7.29 13.36
CA THR A 138 4.42 7.95 12.33
C THR A 138 3.49 6.99 11.58
N LEU A 139 3.56 5.68 11.84
CA LEU A 139 2.73 4.65 11.20
C LEU A 139 1.70 4.10 12.17
N ASP A 140 0.42 4.13 11.78
CA ASP A 140 -0.66 3.55 12.58
C ASP A 140 -0.91 2.09 12.19
N ILE A 141 -1.00 1.81 10.88
CA ILE A 141 -1.24 0.46 10.36
C ILE A 141 -0.27 0.16 9.22
N GLY A 142 0.42 -0.98 9.32
CA GLY A 142 1.24 -1.53 8.24
C GLY A 142 0.63 -2.81 7.69
N PHE A 143 0.63 -2.95 6.37
CA PHE A 143 0.17 -4.16 5.68
C PHE A 143 1.24 -4.63 4.69
N SER A 144 1.41 -5.94 4.59
CA SER A 144 2.24 -6.57 3.56
C SER A 144 1.62 -7.92 3.19
N ALA A 145 1.46 -8.16 1.90
CA ALA A 145 0.98 -9.42 1.37
C ALA A 145 1.84 -9.85 0.19
N THR A 146 2.14 -11.14 0.09
CA THR A 146 2.86 -11.73 -1.05
C THR A 146 4.21 -11.06 -1.40
N ALA A 147 4.84 -10.39 -0.43
CA ALA A 147 6.10 -9.66 -0.63
C ALA A 147 7.22 -10.11 0.31
N MET A 148 6.91 -10.45 1.56
CA MET A 148 7.89 -10.76 2.62
C MET A 148 8.77 -11.99 2.37
N HIS A 149 8.42 -12.84 1.41
CA HIS A 149 9.16 -14.07 1.07
C HIS A 149 10.35 -13.83 0.12
N TRP A 150 10.50 -12.60 -0.41
CA TRP A 150 11.59 -12.22 -1.32
C TRP A 150 12.82 -11.73 -0.54
N LEU A 151 13.83 -12.59 -0.39
CA LEU A 151 15.06 -12.29 0.38
C LEU A 151 16.10 -11.46 -0.39
#